data_AF-C9K1N0-F1
#
_entry.id   AF-C9K1N0-F1
#
_cell.length_a   1.000
_cell.length_b   1.000
_cell.length_c   1.000
_cell.angle_alpha   90.00
_cell.angle_beta   90.00
_cell.angle_gamma   90.00
#
_symmetry.space_group_name_H-M   'P 1'
#
loop_
_entity.id
_entity.type
_entity.pdbx_description
1 polymer ?
#
loop_
_entity_poly.entity_id
_entity_poly.type
_entity_poly.pdbx_seq_one_letter_code
_entity_poly.pdbx_strand_id
1 'polypeptide(L)'
;MQQPIVGVGHSMGGCQIATLSVTSRRIFSTMILLDPAIGPPEMGLATLGLGQLTLRRRTQWLTREDAEKALRTSFSTWDPQVLDLLIKHSIHSDKQSVEMEDGPVSLVTGRYQELVNYIKPSFIRSGKVVGQELVHQTGPVDMYHMLGLVTCSTLYLCGGESTLSTPRARESYGLAE
;
A
#
# COMPACT_ATOMS: atom_id res chain seq x y z
N MET A 1 19.99 19.21 -3.84
CA MET A 1 19.97 17.91 -3.13
C MET A 1 21.30 17.23 -3.37
N GLN A 2 21.97 16.72 -2.33
CA GLN A 2 23.25 16.03 -2.51
C GLN A 2 23.00 14.67 -3.19
N GLN A 3 23.76 14.35 -4.23
CA GLN A 3 23.71 13.07 -4.94
C GLN A 3 24.84 12.15 -4.45
N PRO A 4 24.70 10.81 -4.56
CA PRO A 4 23.56 10.07 -5.13
C PRO A 4 22.36 9.93 -4.18
N ILE A 5 21.17 9.70 -4.73
CA ILE A 5 19.97 9.39 -3.97
C ILE A 5 19.36 8.11 -4.49
N VAL A 6 19.16 7.16 -3.58
CA VAL A 6 18.57 5.87 -3.88
C VAL A 6 17.12 5.86 -3.41
N GLY A 7 16.19 5.64 -4.34
CA GLY A 7 14.79 5.44 -4.02
C GLY A 7 14.56 3.98 -3.63
N VAL A 8 13.95 3.73 -2.47
CA VAL A 8 13.56 2.37 -2.06
C VAL A 8 12.09 2.40 -1.72
N GLY A 9 11.30 1.51 -2.34
CA GLY A 9 9.86 1.49 -2.13
C GLY A 9 9.28 0.09 -2.24
N HIS A 10 8.40 -0.24 -1.30
CA HIS A 10 7.62 -1.48 -1.29
C HIS A 10 6.17 -1.22 -1.69
N SER A 11 5.53 -2.13 -2.44
CA SER A 11 4.09 -2.08 -2.75
C SER A 11 3.71 -0.72 -3.36
N MET A 12 2.71 -0.03 -2.81
CA MET A 12 2.31 1.32 -3.23
C MET A 12 3.46 2.33 -3.15
N GLY A 13 4.35 2.19 -2.15
CA GLY A 13 5.55 3.02 -2.03
C GLY A 13 6.52 2.82 -3.19
N GLY A 14 6.64 1.59 -3.72
CA GLY A 14 7.41 1.31 -4.93
C GLY A 14 6.84 2.02 -6.15
N CYS A 15 5.51 1.99 -6.32
CA CYS A 15 4.83 2.75 -7.36
C CYS A 15 5.08 4.25 -7.23
N GLN A 16 5.01 4.81 -6.02
CA GLN A 16 5.23 6.24 -5.77
C GLN A 16 6.67 6.66 -6.08
N ILE A 17 7.66 5.85 -5.69
CA ILE A 17 9.08 6.08 -6.01
C ILE A 17 9.30 6.07 -7.53
N ALA A 18 8.71 5.09 -8.24
CA ALA A 18 8.78 5.01 -9.70
C ALA A 18 8.10 6.23 -10.35
N THR A 19 6.91 6.64 -9.90
CA THR A 19 6.22 7.84 -10.40
C THR A 19 7.03 9.10 -10.19
N LEU A 20 7.70 9.23 -9.04
CA LEU A 20 8.56 10.38 -8.76
C LEU A 20 9.77 10.42 -9.70
N SER A 21 10.34 9.26 -10.05
CA SER A 21 11.47 9.16 -10.97
C SER A 21 11.16 9.64 -12.40
N VAL A 22 9.93 9.41 -12.87
CA VAL A 22 9.49 9.88 -14.20
C VAL A 22 9.04 11.35 -14.16
N THR A 23 8.49 11.79 -13.03
CA THR A 23 8.10 13.20 -12.81
C THR A 23 9.32 14.11 -12.76
N SER A 24 10.43 13.65 -12.16
CA SER A 24 11.68 14.39 -12.13
C SER A 24 12.89 13.45 -12.25
N ARG A 25 13.46 13.42 -13.46
CA ARG A 25 14.54 12.52 -13.88
C ARG A 25 15.87 12.69 -13.13
N ARG A 26 16.00 13.72 -12.28
CA ARG A 26 17.25 14.04 -11.53
C ARG A 26 17.16 13.73 -10.05
N ILE A 27 16.05 13.15 -9.58
CA ILE A 27 15.87 12.84 -8.15
C ILE A 27 16.71 11.64 -7.77
N PHE A 28 16.49 10.49 -8.41
CA PHE A 28 17.15 9.24 -8.06
C PHE A 28 18.28 8.90 -9.04
N SER A 29 19.44 8.52 -8.50
CA SER A 29 20.48 7.85 -9.28
C SER A 29 20.17 6.35 -9.46
N THR A 30 19.43 5.77 -8.52
CA THR A 30 19.07 4.34 -8.51
C THR A 30 17.74 4.13 -7.78
N MET A 31 16.97 3.13 -8.18
CA MET A 31 15.77 2.68 -7.47
C MET A 31 15.82 1.19 -7.15
N ILE A 32 15.32 0.82 -5.96
CA ILE A 32 15.06 -0.56 -5.55
C ILE A 32 13.55 -0.67 -5.28
N LEU A 33 12.88 -1.47 -6.09
CA LEU A 33 11.43 -1.64 -6.05
C LEU A 33 11.11 -3.04 -5.50
N LEU A 34 10.56 -3.09 -4.28
CA LEU A 34 10.21 -4.32 -3.58
C LEU A 34 8.75 -4.62 -3.82
N ASP A 35 8.44 -5.65 -4.59
CA ASP A 35 7.09 -6.05 -4.97
C ASP A 35 6.18 -4.83 -5.29
N PRO A 36 6.61 -3.94 -6.21
CA PRO A 36 5.95 -2.66 -6.41
C PRO A 36 4.53 -2.88 -6.95
N ALA A 37 3.57 -2.08 -6.46
CA ALA A 37 2.20 -2.08 -6.96
C ALA A 37 2.12 -1.31 -8.30
N ILE A 38 2.74 -1.86 -9.33
CA ILE A 38 2.73 -1.40 -10.72
C ILE A 38 2.27 -2.61 -11.52
N GLY A 39 1.40 -2.46 -12.51
CA GLY A 39 0.96 -3.60 -13.31
C GLY A 39 0.01 -3.18 -14.44
N PRO A 40 -0.20 -4.04 -15.44
CA PRO A 40 -1.14 -3.79 -16.52
C PRO A 40 -2.59 -3.69 -15.99
N PRO A 41 -3.54 -3.16 -16.79
CA PRO A 41 -4.91 -2.91 -16.35
C PRO A 41 -5.63 -4.09 -15.69
N GLU A 42 -5.33 -5.33 -16.09
CA GLU A 42 -5.89 -6.56 -15.51
C GLU A 42 -5.47 -6.78 -14.05
N MET A 43 -4.38 -6.14 -13.61
CA MET A 43 -3.88 -6.13 -12.24
C MET A 43 -4.12 -4.78 -11.52
N GLY A 44 -5.00 -3.93 -12.07
CA GLY A 44 -5.39 -2.69 -11.42
C GLY A 44 -6.05 -2.91 -10.04
N LEU A 45 -6.09 -1.88 -9.20
CA LEU A 45 -6.64 -1.99 -7.83
C LEU A 45 -8.11 -2.43 -7.77
N ALA A 46 -8.85 -2.26 -8.87
CA ALA A 46 -10.21 -2.77 -9.02
C ALA A 46 -10.25 -4.31 -9.00
N THR A 47 -9.28 -4.97 -9.63
CA THR A 47 -9.26 -6.44 -9.76
C THR A 47 -8.70 -7.12 -8.51
N LEU A 48 -7.85 -6.42 -7.74
CA LEU A 48 -7.26 -6.95 -6.51
C LEU A 48 -8.23 -7.01 -5.32
N GLY A 49 -9.39 -6.36 -5.39
CA GLY A 49 -10.39 -6.38 -4.31
C GLY A 49 -9.94 -5.73 -2.99
N LEU A 50 -8.80 -5.02 -2.97
CA LEU A 50 -8.22 -4.43 -1.76
C LEU A 50 -9.16 -3.45 -1.05
N GLY A 51 -9.97 -2.70 -1.81
CA GLY A 51 -10.99 -1.81 -1.24
C GLY A 51 -12.04 -2.56 -0.42
N GLN A 52 -12.53 -3.71 -0.92
CA GLN A 52 -13.50 -4.53 -0.19
C GLN A 52 -12.86 -5.20 1.03
N LEU A 53 -11.62 -5.70 0.90
CA LEU A 53 -10.87 -6.28 2.02
C LEU A 53 -10.65 -5.26 3.14
N THR A 54 -10.32 -4.03 2.79
CA THR A 54 -10.13 -2.91 3.74
C THR A 54 -11.41 -2.59 4.50
N LEU A 55 -12.55 -2.57 3.81
CA LEU A 55 -13.85 -2.33 4.45
C LEU A 55 -14.23 -3.44 5.43
N ARG A 56 -13.86 -4.68 5.16
CA ARG A 56 -14.16 -5.84 6.04
C ARG A 56 -13.17 -5.98 7.20
N ARG A 57 -11.98 -5.38 7.09
CA ARG A 57 -10.94 -5.54 8.10
C ARG A 57 -11.35 -4.89 9.42
N ARG A 58 -11.26 -5.65 10.52
CA ARG A 58 -11.44 -5.11 11.87
C ARG A 58 -10.33 -4.08 12.14
N THR A 59 -10.72 -2.95 12.72
CA THR A 59 -9.79 -1.86 13.06
C THR A 59 -9.92 -1.36 14.49
N GLN A 60 -10.81 -1.97 15.28
CA GLN A 60 -11.08 -1.60 16.66
C GLN A 60 -11.22 -2.86 17.52
N TRP A 61 -10.70 -2.82 18.74
CA TRP A 61 -10.74 -3.90 19.72
C TRP A 61 -11.07 -3.34 21.10
N LEU A 62 -11.59 -4.21 21.98
CA LEU A 62 -12.00 -3.82 23.33
C LEU A 62 -10.79 -3.55 24.23
N THR A 63 -9.70 -4.29 24.03
CA THR A 63 -8.45 -4.14 24.78
C THR A 63 -7.26 -4.15 23.83
N ARG A 64 -6.12 -3.64 24.30
CA ARG A 64 -4.86 -3.73 23.58
C ARG A 64 -4.46 -5.18 23.32
N GLU A 65 -4.59 -6.06 24.31
CA GLU A 65 -4.24 -7.48 24.19
C GLU A 65 -4.98 -8.18 23.03
N ASP A 66 -6.29 -7.92 22.89
CA ASP A 66 -7.10 -8.46 21.79
C ASP A 66 -6.61 -7.99 20.41
N ALA A 67 -6.21 -6.71 20.31
CA ALA A 67 -5.66 -6.15 19.09
C ALA A 67 -4.32 -6.79 18.73
N GLU A 68 -3.43 -6.95 19.70
CA GLU A 68 -2.13 -7.58 19.51
C GLU A 68 -2.29 -9.04 19.04
N LYS A 69 -3.15 -9.81 19.71
CA LYS A 69 -3.45 -11.20 19.32
C LYS A 69 -4.01 -11.28 17.89
N ALA A 70 -4.89 -10.37 17.51
CA ALA A 70 -5.46 -10.33 16.16
C ALA A 70 -4.41 -10.00 15.10
N LEU A 71 -3.52 -9.03 15.35
CA LEU A 71 -2.43 -8.69 14.43
C LEU A 71 -1.41 -9.81 14.31
N ARG A 72 -1.03 -10.45 15.43
CA ARG A 72 -0.11 -11.61 15.39
C ARG A 72 -0.68 -12.79 14.63
N THR A 73 -2.00 -12.99 14.70
CA THR A 73 -2.68 -14.02 13.90
C THR A 73 -2.69 -13.65 12.41
N SER A 74 -2.99 -12.39 12.09
CA SER A 74 -3.13 -11.92 10.70
C SER A 74 -1.80 -11.86 9.96
N PHE A 75 -0.71 -11.59 10.66
CA PHE A 75 0.64 -11.43 10.12
C PHE A 75 1.61 -12.49 10.69
N SER A 76 1.12 -13.70 10.93
CA SER A 76 1.87 -14.78 11.58
C SER A 76 3.10 -15.25 10.81
N THR A 77 3.16 -14.97 9.50
CA THR A 77 4.28 -15.31 8.61
C THR A 77 5.39 -14.25 8.60
N TRP A 78 5.18 -13.10 9.25
CA TRP A 78 6.16 -12.01 9.28
C TRP A 78 7.27 -12.28 10.28
N ASP A 79 8.41 -11.62 10.05
CA ASP A 79 9.49 -11.58 11.04
C ASP A 79 8.97 -11.02 12.39
N PRO A 80 9.25 -11.68 13.53
CA PRO A 80 8.75 -11.25 14.83
C PRO A 80 9.10 -9.80 15.20
N GLN A 81 10.29 -9.32 14.84
CA GLN A 81 10.73 -7.96 15.16
C GLN A 81 9.93 -6.92 14.35
N VAL A 82 9.62 -7.22 13.09
CA VAL A 82 8.76 -6.37 12.25
C VAL A 82 7.34 -6.33 12.80
N LEU A 83 6.82 -7.48 13.23
CA LEU A 83 5.49 -7.57 13.82
C LEU A 83 5.39 -6.82 15.16
N ASP A 84 6.44 -6.87 15.99
CA ASP A 84 6.50 -6.10 17.23
C ASP A 84 6.52 -4.58 16.95
N LEU A 85 7.25 -4.14 15.92
CA LEU A 85 7.22 -2.74 15.47
C LEU A 85 5.84 -2.34 14.94
N LEU A 86 5.19 -3.19 14.15
CA LEU A 86 3.84 -2.97 13.68
C LEU A 86 2.88 -2.78 14.86
N ILE A 87 2.88 -3.70 15.82
CA ILE A 87 2.01 -3.64 17.01
C ILE A 87 2.27 -2.38 17.84
N LYS A 88 3.54 -2.03 18.03
CA LYS A 88 3.95 -0.84 18.78
C LYS A 88 3.41 0.45 18.15
N HIS A 89 3.45 0.56 16.82
CA HIS A 89 3.16 1.82 16.12
C HIS A 89 1.78 1.88 15.47
N SER A 90 1.09 0.75 15.30
CA SER A 90 -0.20 0.70 14.61
C SER A 90 -1.41 0.77 15.52
N ILE A 91 -1.27 0.60 16.84
CA ILE A 91 -2.38 0.62 17.81
C ILE A 91 -2.32 1.89 18.65
N HIS A 92 -3.43 2.62 18.74
CA HIS A 92 -3.59 3.76 19.66
C HIS A 92 -4.83 3.60 20.52
N SER A 93 -4.79 4.15 21.73
CA SER A 93 -5.96 4.25 22.60
C SER A 93 -6.95 5.27 22.05
N ASP A 94 -8.23 4.93 22.02
CA ASP A 94 -9.25 5.85 21.56
C ASP A 94 -9.39 6.99 22.58
N LYS A 95 -9.19 8.25 22.17
CA LYS A 95 -9.21 9.44 23.06
C LYS A 95 -10.51 9.63 23.87
N GLN A 96 -11.56 8.88 23.56
CA GLN A 96 -12.79 8.88 24.35
C GLN A 96 -12.63 8.14 25.70
N SER A 97 -11.57 7.33 25.89
CA SER A 97 -11.26 6.69 27.16
C SER A 97 -10.11 7.40 27.87
N VAL A 98 -10.33 8.62 28.35
CA VAL A 98 -9.35 9.30 29.23
C VAL A 98 -9.24 8.61 30.60
N GLU A 99 -10.20 7.75 30.95
CA GLU A 99 -10.30 7.17 32.30
C GLU A 99 -9.94 5.68 32.41
N MET A 100 -9.51 5.00 31.34
CA MET A 100 -9.15 3.58 31.40
C MET A 100 -7.82 3.32 30.68
N GLU A 101 -6.79 2.89 31.42
CA GLU A 101 -5.52 2.40 30.83
C GLU A 101 -5.77 1.24 29.84
N ASP A 102 -6.74 0.38 30.15
CA ASP A 102 -7.17 -0.77 29.33
C ASP A 102 -8.42 -0.47 28.48
N GLY A 103 -8.56 0.78 28.02
CA GLY A 103 -9.67 1.20 27.16
C GLY A 103 -9.66 0.57 25.75
N PRO A 104 -10.74 0.81 24.97
CA PRO A 104 -10.80 0.39 23.57
C PRO A 104 -9.65 1.00 22.77
N VAL A 105 -9.14 0.21 21.83
CA VAL A 105 -8.03 0.60 20.97
C VAL A 105 -8.40 0.48 19.50
N SER A 106 -7.81 1.33 18.68
CA SER A 106 -8.01 1.32 17.24
C SER A 106 -6.67 1.32 16.49
N LEU A 107 -6.70 0.87 15.23
CA LEU A 107 -5.56 1.10 14.33
C LEU A 107 -5.37 2.60 14.10
N VAL A 108 -4.13 3.07 14.10
CA VAL A 108 -3.76 4.47 13.79
C VAL A 108 -4.22 4.89 12.40
N THR A 109 -4.26 3.93 11.46
CA THR A 109 -4.86 4.11 10.14
C THR A 109 -6.24 3.44 10.14
N GLY A 110 -7.29 4.27 10.20
CA GLY A 110 -8.67 3.79 10.13
C GLY A 110 -9.04 3.24 8.75
N ARG A 111 -10.07 2.40 8.66
CA ARG A 111 -10.49 1.75 7.39
C ARG A 111 -10.69 2.74 6.25
N TYR A 112 -11.29 3.90 6.51
CA TYR A 112 -11.54 4.89 5.46
C TYR A 112 -10.26 5.64 5.05
N GLN A 113 -9.31 5.85 5.97
CA GLN A 113 -8.00 6.43 5.64
C GLN A 113 -7.16 5.47 4.80
N GLU A 114 -7.29 4.17 5.03
CA GLU A 114 -6.66 3.19 4.14
C GLU A 114 -7.40 3.10 2.80
N LEU A 115 -8.73 3.09 2.82
CA LEU A 115 -9.57 2.92 1.63
C LEU A 115 -9.30 3.98 0.54
N VAL A 116 -8.99 5.23 0.92
CA VAL A 116 -8.67 6.29 -0.06
C VAL A 116 -7.41 6.01 -0.88
N ASN A 117 -6.55 5.07 -0.47
CA ASN A 117 -5.44 4.59 -1.28
C ASN A 117 -5.87 3.72 -2.46
N TYR A 118 -7.08 3.14 -2.40
CA TYR A 118 -7.58 2.21 -3.43
C TYR A 118 -8.69 2.80 -4.29
N ILE A 119 -9.48 3.73 -3.74
CA ILE A 119 -10.58 4.39 -4.44
C ILE A 119 -10.37 5.91 -4.50
N LYS A 120 -10.78 6.52 -5.61
CA LYS A 120 -10.95 7.97 -5.73
C LYS A 120 -12.29 8.36 -5.12
N PRO A 121 -12.34 9.30 -4.15
CA PRO A 121 -13.60 9.79 -3.59
C PRO A 121 -14.35 10.73 -4.55
N SER A 122 -14.29 10.51 -5.86
CA SER A 122 -14.94 11.34 -6.89
C SER A 122 -16.47 11.27 -6.86
N PHE A 123 -17.03 10.29 -6.13
CA PHE A 123 -18.46 10.25 -5.83
C PHE A 123 -18.92 11.40 -4.90
N ILE A 124 -17.99 12.18 -4.32
CA ILE A 124 -18.30 13.37 -3.55
C ILE A 124 -18.10 14.61 -4.45
N ARG A 125 -19.06 14.90 -5.33
CA ARG A 125 -19.12 16.20 -6.02
C ARG A 125 -20.29 17.01 -5.49
N SER A 126 -20.01 18.17 -4.89
CA SER A 126 -21.03 19.08 -4.34
C SER A 126 -22.02 18.44 -3.34
N GLY A 127 -21.54 17.45 -2.56
CA GLY A 127 -22.37 16.73 -1.58
C GLY A 127 -23.37 15.73 -2.16
N LYS A 128 -23.39 15.52 -3.48
CA LYS A 128 -24.28 14.54 -4.14
C LYS A 128 -23.46 13.37 -4.68
N VAL A 129 -23.90 12.15 -4.34
CA VAL A 129 -23.41 10.92 -4.99
C VAL A 129 -24.03 10.85 -6.38
N VAL A 130 -23.27 11.25 -7.40
CA VAL A 130 -23.69 11.14 -8.80
C VAL A 130 -22.96 9.93 -9.39
N GLY A 131 -23.69 8.81 -9.54
CA GLY A 131 -23.14 7.53 -9.99
C GLY A 131 -22.75 6.61 -8.82
N GLN A 132 -23.26 5.38 -8.81
CA GLN A 132 -22.95 4.37 -7.77
C GLN A 132 -21.60 3.68 -7.96
N GLU A 133 -20.90 3.95 -9.07
CA GLU A 133 -19.70 3.19 -9.41
C GLU A 133 -18.49 3.67 -8.61
N LEU A 134 -17.85 2.75 -7.90
CA LEU A 134 -16.58 3.01 -7.23
C LEU A 134 -15.51 3.32 -8.27
N VAL A 135 -14.94 4.52 -8.20
CA VAL A 135 -13.80 4.88 -9.05
C VAL A 135 -12.53 4.42 -8.37
N HIS A 136 -11.74 3.55 -8.99
CA HIS A 136 -10.48 3.05 -8.44
C HIS A 136 -9.30 3.99 -8.75
N GLN A 137 -8.29 3.97 -7.89
CA GLN A 137 -7.04 4.68 -8.19
C GLN A 137 -6.33 4.00 -9.36
N THR A 138 -5.85 4.82 -10.30
CA THR A 138 -5.22 4.37 -11.55
C THR A 138 -3.70 4.36 -11.49
N GLY A 139 -3.12 4.91 -10.41
CA GLY A 139 -1.66 5.10 -10.25
C GLY A 139 -0.81 3.88 -10.62
N PRO A 140 -1.10 2.66 -10.13
CA PRO A 140 -0.39 1.44 -10.53
C PRO A 140 -0.35 1.18 -12.04
N VAL A 141 -1.46 1.43 -12.73
CA VAL A 141 -1.61 1.20 -14.18
C VAL A 141 -1.01 2.36 -14.98
N ASP A 142 -1.22 3.60 -14.52
CA ASP A 142 -0.63 4.79 -15.12
C ASP A 142 0.90 4.69 -15.08
N MET A 143 1.47 4.29 -13.94
CA MET A 143 2.91 4.07 -13.80
C MET A 143 3.40 2.91 -14.67
N TYR A 144 2.61 1.84 -14.82
CA TYR A 144 2.96 0.74 -15.73
C TYR A 144 3.17 1.24 -17.18
N HIS A 145 2.29 2.09 -17.68
CA HIS A 145 2.45 2.70 -19.01
C HIS A 145 3.65 3.66 -19.11
N MET A 146 4.12 4.21 -17.99
CA MET A 146 5.26 5.12 -17.92
C MET A 146 6.60 4.42 -17.64
N LEU A 147 6.64 3.09 -17.48
CA LEU A 147 7.88 2.37 -17.16
C LEU A 147 9.04 2.66 -18.12
N GLY A 148 8.74 2.80 -19.42
CA GLY A 148 9.75 3.17 -20.44
C GLY A 148 10.36 4.57 -20.27
N LEU A 149 9.82 5.41 -19.38
CA LEU A 149 10.34 6.75 -19.08
C LEU A 149 11.33 6.74 -17.90
N VAL A 150 11.48 5.62 -17.19
CA VAL A 150 12.45 5.47 -16.10
C VAL A 150 13.87 5.52 -16.70
N THR A 151 14.69 6.43 -16.18
CA THR A 151 16.06 6.68 -16.71
C THR A 151 17.18 6.30 -15.75
N CYS A 152 16.86 6.01 -14.49
CA CYS A 152 17.84 5.60 -13.49
C CYS A 152 17.92 4.07 -13.38
N SER A 153 19.07 3.56 -12.90
CA SER A 153 19.24 2.12 -12.66
C SER A 153 18.16 1.62 -11.72
N THR A 154 17.42 0.59 -12.13
CA THR A 154 16.27 0.10 -11.36
C THR A 154 16.42 -1.39 -11.11
N LEU A 155 16.38 -1.78 -9.83
CA LEU A 155 16.32 -3.16 -9.39
C LEU A 155 14.89 -3.50 -8.96
N TYR A 156 14.29 -4.51 -9.59
CA TYR A 156 13.01 -5.08 -9.18
C TYR A 156 13.24 -6.33 -8.35
N LEU A 157 12.60 -6.41 -7.19
CA LEU A 157 12.59 -7.60 -6.34
C LEU A 157 11.14 -8.03 -6.12
N CYS A 158 10.72 -9.08 -6.81
CA CYS A 158 9.40 -9.68 -6.64
C CYS A 158 9.49 -10.89 -5.70
N GLY A 159 8.58 -11.01 -4.74
CA GLY A 159 8.49 -12.21 -3.90
C GLY A 159 8.08 -13.42 -4.76
N GLY A 160 8.76 -14.56 -4.61
CA GLY A 160 8.51 -15.76 -5.42
C GLY A 160 7.03 -16.17 -5.43
N GLU A 161 6.40 -16.15 -4.25
CA GLU A 161 4.98 -16.48 -4.02
C GLU A 161 4.04 -15.26 -4.05
N SER A 162 4.51 -14.10 -4.53
CA SER A 162 3.67 -12.90 -4.54
C SER A 162 2.48 -13.07 -5.48
N THR A 163 1.28 -12.95 -4.91
CA THR A 163 0.02 -12.94 -5.67
C THR A 163 -0.18 -11.63 -6.45
N LEU A 164 0.60 -10.59 -6.14
CA LEU A 164 0.61 -9.32 -6.86
C LEU A 164 1.61 -9.32 -8.02
N SER A 165 2.76 -9.98 -7.84
CA SER A 165 3.80 -10.14 -8.85
C SER A 165 3.81 -11.55 -9.44
N THR A 166 2.72 -11.94 -10.09
CA THR A 166 2.61 -13.23 -10.81
C THR A 166 3.66 -13.34 -11.92
N PRO A 167 4.02 -14.56 -12.40
CA PRO A 167 4.94 -14.71 -13.54
C PRO A 167 4.53 -13.87 -14.76
N ARG A 168 3.23 -13.83 -15.09
CA ARG A 168 2.68 -12.98 -16.16
C ARG A 168 2.89 -11.48 -15.91
N ALA A 169 2.83 -11.04 -14.65
CA ALA A 169 3.16 -9.67 -14.27
C ALA A 169 4.65 -9.38 -14.51
N ARG A 170 5.53 -10.30 -14.11
CA ARG A 170 6.99 -10.15 -14.24
C ARG A 170 7.43 -10.06 -15.70
N GLU A 171 6.86 -10.91 -16.56
CA GLU A 171 7.06 -10.85 -18.02
C GLU A 171 6.73 -9.46 -18.57
N SER A 172 5.66 -8.84 -18.08
CA SER A 172 5.21 -7.51 -18.52
C SER A 172 6.17 -6.36 -18.16
N TYR A 173 7.03 -6.55 -17.15
CA TYR A 173 8.08 -5.59 -16.78
C TYR A 173 9.37 -5.80 -17.60
N GLY A 174 9.44 -6.81 -18.46
CA GLY A 174 10.70 -7.25 -19.08
C GLY A 174 11.61 -8.01 -18.12
N LEU A 175 11.08 -8.45 -16.97
CA LEU A 175 11.76 -9.35 -16.04
C LEU A 175 11.41 -10.79 -16.46
N ALA A 176 12.04 -11.29 -17.54
CA ALA A 176 12.07 -12.73 -17.77
C ALA A 176 13.00 -13.37 -16.74
N GLU A 177 12.60 -14.52 -16.17
CA GLU A 177 13.43 -15.31 -15.24
C GLU A 177 14.76 -15.75 -15.85
#